data_AF-A0A9E3FU27-F1
#
_entry.id   AF-A0A9E3FU27-F1
#
_cell.length_a   1.000
_cell.length_b   1.000
_cell.length_c   1.000
_cell.angle_alpha   90.00
_cell.angle_beta   90.00
_cell.angle_gamma   90.00
#
_symmetry.space_group_name_H-M   'P 1'
#
loop_
_entity.id
_entity.type
_entity.pdbx_description
1 polymer ?
#
loop_
_entity_poly.entity_id
_entity_poly.type
_entity_poly.pdbx_seq_one_letter_code
_entity_poly.pdbx_strand_id
1 'polypeptide(L)'
;MPLPIAFVLLQAPAVPDLSALIEALRRRHPDLSWTAGTPGPNRPRSAFILCGKRIVILMPVEQPLAAPDEEMWARAATAWPEAHEAAALHRAHVIVSLMGDSQGKVEDAKIVTAVVGGLISITADACGVVFCGRVARSSQIWLELSARAFAPYPDYPFMLWIDIVPFESGPQSAGALTYGLSRFTGREIEFQVPGLSGPTLLHRVAGLAGDMLERGDRIEDGDTSEASEPEQISMKHRISHLNGAPVLRVGSDPTPMDRG
;
A
#
# COMPACT_ATOMS: atom_id res chain seq x y z
N MET A 1 7.53 -13.53 7.59
CA MET A 1 7.23 -12.10 7.36
C MET A 1 5.81 -11.83 7.85
N PRO A 2 5.52 -10.65 8.42
CA PRO A 2 4.21 -10.35 9.00
C PRO A 2 3.14 -10.15 7.92
N LEU A 3 1.92 -10.59 8.21
CA LEU A 3 0.71 -10.38 7.41
C LEU A 3 0.39 -8.89 7.23
N PRO A 4 -0.39 -8.52 6.20
CA PRO A 4 -0.80 -7.13 6.02
C PRO A 4 -1.66 -6.65 7.19
N ILE A 5 -1.37 -5.42 7.60
CA ILE A 5 -2.07 -4.66 8.62
C ILE A 5 -2.36 -3.27 8.07
N ALA A 6 -3.55 -2.76 8.36
CA ALA A 6 -3.97 -1.41 8.00
C ALA A 6 -4.51 -0.70 9.25
N PHE A 7 -4.32 0.61 9.29
CA PHE A 7 -4.85 1.49 10.32
C PHE A 7 -5.82 2.46 9.66
N VAL A 8 -7.11 2.31 9.95
CA VAL A 8 -8.14 3.26 9.48
C VAL A 8 -8.21 4.38 10.50
N LEU A 9 -7.81 5.59 10.10
CA LEU A 9 -7.74 6.77 10.94
C LEU A 9 -9.13 7.39 11.07
N LEU A 10 -9.52 7.71 12.30
CA LEU A 10 -10.84 8.26 12.63
C LEU A 10 -10.71 9.59 13.34
N GLN A 11 -11.57 10.55 13.00
CA GLN A 11 -11.66 11.85 13.70
C GLN A 11 -12.28 11.72 15.10
N ALA A 12 -13.06 10.68 15.35
CA ALA A 12 -13.61 10.34 16.66
C ALA A 12 -13.52 8.82 16.92
N PRO A 13 -13.44 8.37 18.17
CA PRO A 13 -13.54 6.95 18.50
C PRO A 13 -14.85 6.33 18.01
N ALA A 14 -14.76 5.22 17.29
CA ALA A 14 -15.91 4.46 16.81
C ALA A 14 -15.68 2.96 16.99
N VAL A 15 -16.75 2.24 17.34
CA VAL A 15 -16.79 0.77 17.29
C VAL A 15 -17.47 0.38 15.98
N PRO A 16 -16.80 -0.40 15.10
CA PRO A 16 -17.41 -0.82 13.84
C PRO A 16 -18.70 -1.60 14.05
N ASP A 17 -19.77 -1.22 13.35
CA ASP A 17 -20.98 -2.04 13.22
C ASP A 17 -20.66 -3.24 12.32
N LEU A 18 -20.43 -4.39 12.94
CA LEU A 18 -20.05 -5.61 12.23
C LEU A 18 -21.14 -6.09 11.27
N SER A 19 -22.42 -5.90 11.61
CA SER A 19 -23.52 -6.33 10.74
C SER A 19 -23.57 -5.46 9.48
N ALA A 20 -23.51 -4.14 9.65
CA ALA A 20 -23.45 -3.21 8.53
C ALA A 20 -22.19 -3.42 7.67
N LEU A 21 -21.06 -3.76 8.29
CA LEU A 21 -19.81 -4.04 7.58
C LEU A 21 -19.92 -5.30 6.73
N ILE A 22 -20.46 -6.39 7.28
CA ILE A 22 -20.68 -7.63 6.52
C ILE A 22 -21.63 -7.38 5.34
N GLU A 23 -22.69 -6.61 5.54
CA GLU A 23 -23.60 -6.24 4.45
C GLU A 23 -22.89 -5.39 3.38
N ALA A 24 -22.09 -4.40 3.79
CA ALA A 24 -21.29 -3.59 2.87
C ALA A 24 -20.30 -4.45 2.07
N LEU A 25 -19.64 -5.42 2.69
CA LEU A 25 -18.71 -6.33 2.02
C LEU A 25 -19.41 -7.24 1.01
N ARG A 26 -20.57 -7.79 1.37
CA ARG A 26 -21.38 -8.60 0.44
C ARG A 26 -21.88 -7.80 -0.76
N ARG A 27 -22.26 -6.53 -0.55
CA ARG A 27 -22.67 -5.64 -1.66
C ARG A 27 -21.52 -5.28 -2.58
N ARG A 28 -20.32 -5.03 -2.03
CA ARG A 28 -19.14 -4.59 -2.79
C ARG A 28 -18.38 -5.74 -3.44
N HIS A 29 -18.39 -6.92 -2.82
CA HIS A 29 -17.64 -8.10 -3.24
C HIS A 29 -18.54 -9.36 -3.13
N PRO A 30 -19.57 -9.48 -3.98
CA PRO A 30 -20.60 -10.52 -3.86
C PRO A 30 -20.08 -11.94 -4.12
N ASP A 31 -18.98 -12.09 -4.86
CA ASP A 31 -18.38 -13.39 -5.21
C ASP A 31 -17.64 -14.06 -4.04
N LEU A 32 -17.49 -13.35 -2.92
CA LEU A 32 -16.81 -13.84 -1.73
C LEU A 32 -17.77 -14.06 -0.56
N SER A 33 -17.46 -15.07 0.25
CA SER A 33 -18.24 -15.37 1.45
C SER A 33 -17.72 -14.58 2.65
N TRP A 34 -18.52 -13.62 3.10
CA TRP A 34 -18.25 -12.78 4.27
C TRP A 34 -19.16 -13.16 5.42
N THR A 35 -18.58 -13.54 6.56
CA THR A 35 -19.34 -13.83 7.79
C THR A 35 -18.68 -13.19 9.00
N ALA A 36 -19.51 -12.81 9.98
CA ALA A 36 -19.03 -12.38 11.28
C ALA A 36 -18.52 -13.60 12.07
N GLY A 37 -17.32 -13.51 12.61
CA GLY A 37 -16.82 -14.44 13.60
C GLY A 37 -17.35 -14.10 14.99
N THR A 38 -17.42 -15.09 15.87
CA THR A 38 -17.77 -14.89 17.28
C THR A 38 -16.58 -14.32 18.05
N PRO A 39 -16.74 -13.22 18.82
CA PRO A 39 -15.68 -12.73 19.69
C PRO A 39 -15.27 -13.81 20.70
N GLY A 40 -13.97 -14.00 20.90
CA GLY A 40 -13.47 -14.82 22.00
C GLY A 40 -13.79 -14.17 23.35
N PRO A 41 -13.97 -14.96 24.43
CA PRO A 41 -14.44 -14.46 25.73
C PRO A 41 -13.56 -13.36 26.36
N ASN A 42 -12.27 -13.25 25.95
CA ASN A 42 -11.31 -12.29 26.49
C ASN A 42 -11.12 -11.02 25.64
N ARG A 43 -11.84 -10.84 24.53
CA ARG A 43 -11.72 -9.65 23.67
C ARG A 43 -13.09 -9.13 23.21
N PRO A 44 -13.89 -8.57 24.13
CA PRO A 44 -15.29 -8.22 23.87
C PRO A 44 -15.48 -7.09 22.85
N ARG A 45 -14.43 -6.29 22.59
CA ARG A 45 -14.46 -5.17 21.62
C ARG A 45 -13.78 -5.49 20.28
N SER A 46 -13.14 -6.66 20.15
CA SER A 46 -12.55 -7.08 18.88
C SER A 46 -13.60 -7.80 18.04
N ALA A 47 -13.76 -7.38 16.80
CA ALA A 47 -14.60 -8.07 15.82
C ALA A 47 -13.75 -8.94 14.90
N PHE A 48 -14.34 -10.05 14.46
CA PHE A 48 -13.72 -10.96 13.52
C PHE A 48 -14.58 -11.04 12.26
N ILE A 49 -13.95 -10.99 11.10
CA ILE A 49 -14.58 -11.26 9.81
C ILE A 49 -13.90 -12.48 9.23
N LEU A 50 -14.70 -13.41 8.74
CA LEU A 50 -14.25 -14.56 7.98
C LEU A 50 -14.48 -14.29 6.50
N CYS A 51 -13.43 -14.51 5.70
CA CYS A 51 -13.49 -14.56 4.25
C CYS A 51 -13.03 -15.95 3.81
N GLY A 52 -13.97 -16.88 3.65
CA GLY A 52 -13.64 -18.30 3.51
C GLY A 52 -12.87 -18.82 4.75
N LYS A 53 -11.62 -19.26 4.56
CA LYS A 53 -10.74 -19.72 5.66
C LYS A 53 -9.89 -18.61 6.28
N ARG A 54 -10.01 -17.37 5.78
CA ARG A 54 -9.19 -16.22 6.20
C ARG A 54 -9.87 -15.49 7.33
N ILE A 55 -9.13 -15.14 8.37
CA ILE A 55 -9.65 -14.39 9.52
C ILE A 55 -9.08 -12.98 9.48
N VAL A 56 -9.94 -11.98 9.44
CA VAL A 56 -9.59 -10.57 9.57
C VAL A 56 -10.06 -10.08 10.94
N ILE A 57 -9.14 -9.50 11.70
CA ILE A 57 -9.39 -8.91 13.01
C ILE A 57 -9.60 -7.41 12.84
N LEU A 58 -10.64 -6.90 13.47
CA LEU A 58 -10.89 -5.48 13.64
C LEU A 58 -10.75 -5.14 15.12
N MET A 59 -9.85 -4.20 15.41
CA MET A 59 -9.56 -3.77 16.77
C MET A 59 -9.64 -2.25 16.84
N PRO A 60 -10.74 -1.68 17.36
CA PRO A 60 -10.84 -0.24 17.59
C PRO A 60 -9.90 0.18 18.73
N VAL A 61 -9.22 1.30 18.53
CA VAL A 61 -8.29 1.91 19.49
C VAL A 61 -8.69 3.37 19.66
N GLU A 62 -9.04 3.74 20.89
CA GLU A 62 -9.53 5.09 21.26
C GLU A 62 -8.37 6.08 21.46
N GLN A 63 -7.29 5.94 20.68
CA GLN A 63 -6.12 6.80 20.69
C GLN A 63 -5.65 7.06 19.26
N PRO A 64 -5.09 8.25 18.98
CA PRO A 64 -4.48 8.49 17.69
C PRO A 64 -3.37 7.47 17.46
N LEU A 65 -3.22 7.03 16.21
CA LEU A 65 -2.04 6.26 15.82
C LEU A 65 -0.79 7.07 16.22
N ALA A 66 0.09 6.48 17.05
CA ALA A 66 1.34 7.10 17.44
C ALA A 66 2.08 7.54 16.17
N ALA A 67 2.48 8.82 16.12
CA ALA A 67 2.88 9.54 14.91
C ALA A 67 3.72 8.64 13.98
N PRO A 68 3.17 8.19 12.83
CA PRO A 68 3.99 7.55 11.83
C PRO A 68 4.98 8.56 11.27
N ASP A 69 6.08 8.04 10.72
CA ASP A 69 7.21 8.78 10.17
C ASP A 69 6.79 10.06 9.40
N GLU A 70 7.37 11.21 9.75
CA GLU A 70 7.16 12.51 9.08
C GLU A 70 7.36 12.37 7.56
N GLU A 71 8.33 11.55 7.15
CA GLU A 71 8.63 11.28 5.74
C GLU A 71 7.45 10.59 5.03
N MET A 72 6.72 9.71 5.72
CA MET A 72 5.52 9.07 5.14
C MET A 72 4.44 10.09 4.84
N TRP A 73 4.17 11.01 5.77
CA TRP A 73 3.17 12.04 5.57
C TRP A 73 3.56 13.03 4.48
N ALA A 74 4.85 13.40 4.43
CA ALA A 74 5.37 14.24 3.36
C ALA A 74 5.22 13.58 1.97
N ARG A 75 5.52 12.27 1.86
CA ARG A 75 5.28 11.51 0.62
C ARG A 75 3.80 11.47 0.26
N ALA A 76 2.93 11.18 1.22
CA ALA A 76 1.49 11.12 0.99
C ALA A 76 0.92 12.48 0.54
N ALA A 77 1.44 13.59 1.08
CA ALA A 77 1.01 14.96 0.76
C ALA A 77 1.18 15.33 -0.72
N THR A 78 2.05 14.62 -1.46
CA THR A 78 2.24 14.83 -2.90
C THR A 78 1.00 14.49 -3.74
N ALA A 79 0.19 13.51 -3.30
CA ALA A 79 -1.03 13.07 -3.97
C ALA A 79 -2.31 13.31 -3.14
N TRP A 80 -2.14 13.64 -1.87
CA TRP A 80 -3.22 13.92 -0.92
C TRP A 80 -2.84 15.15 -0.07
N PRO A 81 -3.09 16.38 -0.54
CA PRO A 81 -2.62 17.61 0.12
C PRO A 81 -3.02 17.73 1.59
N GLU A 82 -4.16 17.18 1.99
CA GLU A 82 -4.69 17.22 3.36
C GLU A 82 -4.10 16.12 4.27
N ALA A 83 -3.11 15.35 3.82
CA ALA A 83 -2.55 14.22 4.57
C ALA A 83 -2.04 14.62 5.96
N HIS A 84 -1.30 15.74 6.06
CA HIS A 84 -0.80 16.25 7.34
C HIS A 84 -1.92 16.70 8.28
N GLU A 85 -2.96 17.34 7.74
CA GLU A 85 -4.12 17.74 8.53
C GLU A 85 -4.87 16.52 9.06
N ALA A 86 -5.12 15.52 8.21
CA ALA A 86 -5.75 14.28 8.63
C ALA A 86 -4.95 13.55 9.73
N ALA A 87 -3.62 13.55 9.62
CA ALA A 87 -2.71 13.00 10.63
C ALA A 87 -2.67 13.79 11.95
N ALA A 88 -2.96 15.09 11.91
CA ALA A 88 -3.01 15.93 13.12
C ALA A 88 -4.38 15.85 13.81
N LEU A 89 -5.44 15.65 13.04
CA LEU A 89 -6.82 15.72 13.54
C LEU A 89 -7.38 14.36 13.99
N HIS A 90 -6.86 13.22 13.52
CA HIS A 90 -7.38 11.92 13.96
C HIS A 90 -7.23 11.73 15.47
N ARG A 91 -8.22 11.09 16.09
CA ARG A 91 -8.29 10.87 17.54
C ARG A 91 -8.31 9.40 17.90
N ALA A 92 -8.59 8.55 16.93
CA ALA A 92 -8.71 7.11 17.10
C ALA A 92 -8.29 6.40 15.81
N HIS A 93 -8.15 5.09 15.88
CA HIS A 93 -7.99 4.27 14.68
C HIS A 93 -8.58 2.87 14.87
N VAL A 94 -8.93 2.22 13.76
CA VAL A 94 -9.26 0.80 13.74
C VAL A 94 -8.11 0.04 13.10
N ILE A 95 -7.54 -0.91 13.84
CA ILE A 95 -6.56 -1.84 13.31
C ILE A 95 -7.32 -2.94 12.56
N VAL A 96 -7.01 -3.10 11.28
CA VAL A 96 -7.50 -4.17 10.42
C VAL A 96 -6.31 -5.06 10.08
N SER A 97 -6.30 -6.29 10.59
CA SER A 97 -5.18 -7.22 10.40
C SER A 97 -5.69 -8.59 9.98
N LEU A 98 -4.98 -9.21 9.05
CA LEU A 98 -5.17 -10.62 8.73
C LEU A 98 -4.53 -11.49 9.84
N MET A 99 -5.08 -12.67 10.09
CA MET A 99 -4.56 -13.68 11.02
C MET A 99 -4.45 -15.05 10.33
N GLY A 100 -3.46 -15.84 10.72
CA GLY A 100 -3.20 -17.20 10.21
C GLY A 100 -2.09 -17.26 9.16
N ASP A 101 -1.95 -18.38 8.47
CA ASP A 101 -0.88 -18.56 7.48
C ASP A 101 -1.16 -17.76 6.21
N SER A 102 -0.17 -17.09 5.63
CA SER A 102 -0.35 -16.36 4.37
C SER A 102 -0.79 -17.29 3.24
N GLN A 103 -1.66 -16.83 2.35
CA GLN A 103 -2.02 -17.53 1.10
C GLN A 103 -1.36 -16.90 -0.12
N GLY A 104 -0.51 -15.89 0.09
CA GLY A 104 0.06 -15.05 -0.94
C GLY A 104 -0.05 -13.60 -0.52
N LYS A 105 1.05 -12.85 -0.62
CA LYS A 105 1.12 -11.49 -0.07
C LYS A 105 0.13 -10.53 -0.77
N VAL A 106 -0.04 -10.68 -2.07
CA VAL A 106 -1.00 -9.90 -2.87
C VAL A 106 -2.42 -10.26 -2.47
N GLU A 107 -2.78 -11.54 -2.45
CA GLU A 107 -4.12 -12.00 -2.05
C GLU A 107 -4.49 -11.56 -0.63
N ASP A 108 -3.53 -11.60 0.28
CA ASP A 108 -3.70 -11.11 1.65
C ASP A 108 -3.98 -9.59 1.68
N ALA A 109 -3.25 -8.81 0.87
CA ALA A 109 -3.47 -7.37 0.76
C ALA A 109 -4.82 -7.03 0.11
N LYS A 110 -5.28 -7.81 -0.88
CA LYS A 110 -6.62 -7.66 -1.48
C LYS A 110 -7.73 -7.83 -0.44
N ILE A 111 -7.64 -8.83 0.43
CA ILE A 111 -8.61 -9.04 1.51
C ILE A 111 -8.63 -7.86 2.49
N VAL A 112 -7.47 -7.42 2.98
CA VAL A 112 -7.40 -6.26 3.88
C VAL A 112 -7.95 -5.01 3.20
N THR A 113 -7.63 -4.81 1.92
CA THR A 113 -8.13 -3.67 1.12
C THR A 113 -9.65 -3.65 1.04
N ALA A 114 -10.26 -4.79 0.74
CA ALA A 114 -11.71 -4.95 0.71
C ALA A 114 -12.35 -4.64 2.07
N VAL A 115 -11.83 -5.23 3.16
CA VAL A 115 -12.35 -5.00 4.52
C VAL A 115 -12.24 -3.55 4.93
N VAL A 116 -11.10 -2.90 4.68
CA VAL A 116 -10.90 -1.47 4.99
C VAL A 116 -11.89 -0.60 4.22
N GLY A 117 -12.09 -0.85 2.92
CA GLY A 117 -13.05 -0.05 2.16
C GLY A 117 -14.51 -0.29 2.56
N GLY A 118 -14.86 -1.52 2.93
CA GLY A 118 -16.15 -1.81 3.57
C GLY A 118 -16.32 -1.03 4.87
N LEU A 119 -15.29 -1.00 5.72
CA LEU A 119 -15.29 -0.28 6.98
C LEU A 119 -15.46 1.23 6.79
N ILE A 120 -14.71 1.83 5.86
CA ILE A 120 -14.84 3.25 5.50
C ILE A 120 -16.26 3.54 5.00
N SER A 121 -16.85 2.66 4.20
CA SER A 121 -18.20 2.89 3.65
C SER A 121 -19.32 3.00 4.70
N ILE A 122 -19.07 2.51 5.93
CA ILE A 122 -20.03 2.59 7.04
C ILE A 122 -19.56 3.52 8.16
N THR A 123 -18.39 4.17 8.02
CA THR A 123 -17.78 4.98 9.08
C THR A 123 -17.55 6.39 8.57
N ALA A 124 -18.49 7.30 8.86
CA ALA A 124 -18.46 8.68 8.36
C ALA A 124 -17.20 9.47 8.77
N ASP A 125 -16.64 9.19 9.96
CA ASP A 125 -15.50 9.93 10.51
C ASP A 125 -14.13 9.38 10.06
N ALA A 126 -14.09 8.45 9.10
CA ALA A 126 -12.84 7.93 8.57
C ALA A 126 -12.15 8.99 7.69
N CYS A 127 -10.94 9.41 8.07
CA CYS A 127 -10.19 10.46 7.35
C CYS A 127 -9.01 9.93 6.54
N GLY A 128 -8.50 8.73 6.84
CA GLY A 128 -7.34 8.19 6.14
C GLY A 128 -7.07 6.73 6.44
N VAL A 129 -6.15 6.14 5.69
CA VAL A 129 -5.67 4.78 5.90
C VAL A 129 -4.15 4.78 5.85
N VAL A 130 -3.51 4.18 6.86
CA VAL A 130 -2.10 3.86 6.82
C VAL A 130 -1.95 2.36 6.58
N PHE A 131 -1.39 1.97 5.44
CA PHE A 131 -1.16 0.58 5.08
C PHE A 131 0.26 0.14 5.44
N CYS A 132 0.37 -0.95 6.20
CA CYS A 132 1.62 -1.54 6.65
C CYS A 132 2.61 -0.56 7.32
N GLY A 133 2.11 0.57 7.84
CA GLY A 133 2.91 1.65 8.43
C GLY A 133 3.82 2.39 7.43
N ARG A 134 3.56 2.31 6.13
CA ARG A 134 4.46 2.84 5.09
C ARG A 134 3.82 3.73 4.05
N VAL A 135 2.55 3.47 3.73
CA VAL A 135 1.81 4.16 2.66
C VAL A 135 0.53 4.70 3.26
N ALA A 136 0.30 5.99 3.08
CA ALA A 136 -0.90 6.67 3.56
C ALA A 136 -1.78 7.14 2.40
N ARG A 137 -3.09 6.95 2.54
CA ARG A 137 -4.10 7.31 1.54
C ARG A 137 -5.28 7.97 2.22
N SER A 138 -5.96 8.88 1.53
CA SER A 138 -7.23 9.42 2.02
C SER A 138 -8.26 8.31 2.12
N SER A 139 -9.21 8.43 3.05
CA SER A 139 -10.33 7.48 3.14
C SER A 139 -11.15 7.43 1.85
N GLN A 140 -11.30 8.58 1.18
CA GLN A 140 -12.00 8.70 -0.10
C GLN A 140 -11.35 7.87 -1.21
N ILE A 141 -10.03 8.01 -1.45
CA ILE A 141 -9.37 7.26 -2.52
C ILE A 141 -9.33 5.76 -2.19
N TRP A 142 -9.21 5.40 -0.91
CA TRP A 142 -9.30 4.01 -0.50
C TRP A 142 -10.69 3.44 -0.77
N LEU A 143 -11.76 4.14 -0.39
CA LEU A 143 -13.14 3.71 -0.59
C LEU A 143 -13.45 3.51 -2.07
N GLU A 144 -12.99 4.41 -2.93
CA GLU A 144 -13.17 4.30 -4.37
C GLU A 144 -12.42 3.07 -4.93
N LEU A 145 -11.12 3.01 -4.70
CA LEU A 145 -10.27 2.01 -5.35
C LEU A 145 -10.47 0.59 -4.77
N SER A 146 -10.85 0.46 -3.49
CA SER A 146 -11.05 -0.86 -2.90
C SER A 146 -12.21 -1.64 -3.52
N ALA A 147 -13.12 -0.99 -4.25
CA ALA A 147 -14.19 -1.69 -4.98
C ALA A 147 -13.61 -2.70 -5.98
N ARG A 148 -12.39 -2.45 -6.48
CA ARG A 148 -11.63 -3.34 -7.38
C ARG A 148 -10.62 -4.22 -6.67
N ALA A 149 -10.71 -4.40 -5.34
CA ALA A 149 -9.74 -5.17 -4.56
C ALA A 149 -9.44 -6.55 -5.15
N PHE A 150 -10.42 -7.22 -5.74
CA PHE A 150 -10.29 -8.57 -6.33
C PHE A 150 -10.27 -8.58 -7.86
N ALA A 151 -10.07 -7.42 -8.50
CA ALA A 151 -9.87 -7.40 -9.94
C ALA A 151 -8.61 -8.22 -10.31
N PRO A 152 -8.56 -8.85 -11.50
CA PRO A 152 -7.35 -9.51 -11.98
C PRO A 152 -6.25 -8.47 -12.22
N TYR A 153 -5.00 -8.93 -12.36
CA TYR A 153 -3.95 -8.06 -12.90
C TYR A 153 -4.35 -7.56 -14.30
N PRO A 154 -4.09 -6.28 -14.65
CA PRO A 154 -3.39 -5.25 -13.86
C PRO A 154 -4.32 -4.34 -13.03
N ASP A 155 -5.58 -4.71 -12.84
CA ASP A 155 -6.65 -3.80 -12.41
C ASP A 155 -6.87 -3.72 -10.89
N TYR A 156 -6.25 -4.60 -10.08
CA TYR A 156 -6.35 -4.47 -8.63
C TYR A 156 -5.56 -3.24 -8.13
N PRO A 157 -6.02 -2.59 -7.04
CA PRO A 157 -5.57 -1.25 -6.67
C PRO A 157 -4.24 -1.26 -5.90
N PHE A 158 -3.17 -1.81 -6.47
CA PHE A 158 -1.87 -1.91 -5.77
C PHE A 158 -1.25 -0.56 -5.39
N MET A 159 -1.65 0.52 -6.06
CA MET A 159 -1.28 1.89 -5.72
C MET A 159 -1.82 2.34 -4.35
N LEU A 160 -2.72 1.58 -3.72
CA LEU A 160 -3.07 1.78 -2.31
C LEU A 160 -1.98 1.27 -1.35
N TRP A 161 -1.07 0.43 -1.83
CA TRP A 161 -0.07 -0.28 -1.03
C TRP A 161 1.35 0.22 -1.26
N ILE A 162 1.57 0.94 -2.37
CA ILE A 162 2.87 1.37 -2.87
C ILE A 162 2.80 2.85 -3.22
N ASP A 163 3.77 3.62 -2.74
CA ASP A 163 4.08 4.96 -3.25
C ASP A 163 5.11 4.87 -4.39
N ILE A 164 4.97 5.75 -5.38
CA ILE A 164 6.00 6.01 -6.39
C ILE A 164 6.38 7.47 -6.26
N VAL A 165 7.57 7.74 -5.75
CA VAL A 165 8.03 9.10 -5.46
C VAL A 165 9.07 9.52 -6.48
N PRO A 166 8.78 10.53 -7.33
CA PRO A 166 9.77 11.07 -8.23
C PRO A 166 10.84 11.85 -7.44
N PHE A 167 12.08 11.78 -7.92
CA PHE A 167 13.21 12.55 -7.42
C PHE A 167 14.03 13.13 -8.58
N GLU A 168 14.70 14.24 -8.34
CA GLU A 168 15.64 14.81 -9.32
C GLU A 168 16.93 14.00 -9.33
N SER A 169 17.42 13.66 -10.53
CA SER A 169 18.66 12.90 -10.69
C SER A 169 19.57 13.54 -11.73
N GLY A 170 20.00 14.76 -11.43
CA GLY A 170 20.85 15.59 -12.27
C GLY A 170 20.09 16.54 -13.19
N PRO A 171 20.81 17.43 -13.92
CA PRO A 171 20.18 18.39 -14.82
C PRO A 171 19.36 17.68 -15.90
N GLN A 172 18.05 17.92 -15.93
CA GLN A 172 17.09 17.35 -16.90
C GLN A 172 16.92 15.82 -16.82
N SER A 173 17.24 15.20 -15.68
CA SER A 173 17.03 13.77 -15.46
C SER A 173 16.19 13.58 -14.19
N ALA A 174 15.14 12.77 -14.30
CA ALA A 174 14.23 12.42 -13.22
C ALA A 174 14.31 10.92 -12.95
N GLY A 175 14.27 10.55 -11.68
CA GLY A 175 14.15 9.17 -11.23
C GLY A 175 12.91 8.99 -10.37
N ALA A 176 12.59 7.75 -10.02
CA ALA A 176 11.51 7.44 -9.11
C ALA A 176 11.90 6.28 -8.18
N LEU A 177 11.46 6.38 -6.93
CA LEU A 177 11.70 5.39 -5.89
C LEU A 177 10.36 4.88 -5.36
N THR A 178 10.22 3.57 -5.23
CA THR A 178 9.02 3.00 -4.60
C THR A 178 9.16 2.93 -3.09
N TYR A 179 8.03 3.02 -2.40
CA TYR A 179 7.93 2.69 -0.98
C TYR A 179 6.77 1.74 -0.74
N GLY A 180 7.02 0.63 -0.06
CA GLY A 180 6.00 -0.36 0.30
C GLY A 180 6.08 -1.64 -0.54
N LEU A 181 6.67 -1.60 -1.74
CA LEU A 181 6.79 -2.76 -2.64
C LEU A 181 7.61 -3.88 -1.98
N SER A 182 8.60 -3.51 -1.17
CA SER A 182 9.45 -4.47 -0.45
C SER A 182 8.68 -5.40 0.49
N ARG A 183 7.47 -5.02 0.93
CA ARG A 183 6.59 -5.94 1.68
C ARG A 183 6.23 -7.17 0.85
N PHE A 184 6.05 -6.99 -0.45
CA PHE A 184 5.65 -8.03 -1.40
C PHE A 184 6.84 -8.75 -2.01
N THR A 185 7.87 -8.00 -2.42
CA THR A 185 8.97 -8.53 -3.24
C THR A 185 10.28 -8.64 -2.48
N GLY A 186 10.39 -8.06 -1.28
CA GLY A 186 11.65 -7.98 -0.52
C GLY A 186 12.53 -6.79 -0.89
N ARG A 187 12.18 -6.00 -1.92
CA ARG A 187 12.93 -4.82 -2.37
C ARG A 187 12.02 -3.71 -2.92
N GLU A 188 12.52 -2.49 -2.93
CA GLU A 188 11.88 -1.38 -3.65
C GLU A 188 12.43 -1.31 -5.10
N ILE A 189 11.85 -0.45 -5.94
CA ILE A 189 12.39 -0.11 -7.26
C ILE A 189 13.05 1.26 -7.15
N GLU A 190 14.28 1.40 -7.65
CA GLU A 190 14.92 2.69 -7.90
C GLU A 190 15.15 2.83 -9.40
N PHE A 191 14.33 3.66 -10.04
CA PHE A 191 14.30 3.79 -11.50
C PHE A 191 14.93 5.13 -11.90
N GLN A 192 15.96 5.09 -12.73
CA GLN A 192 16.64 6.28 -13.22
C GLN A 192 17.05 6.12 -14.69
N VAL A 193 16.29 6.74 -15.59
CA VAL A 193 16.59 6.73 -17.02
C VAL A 193 16.52 8.16 -17.55
N PRO A 194 17.61 8.70 -18.12
CA PRO A 194 17.63 10.06 -18.65
C PRO A 194 16.56 10.30 -19.72
N GLY A 195 16.06 11.53 -19.79
CA GLY A 195 15.17 11.97 -20.88
C GLY A 195 13.71 11.49 -20.79
N LEU A 196 13.31 10.80 -19.73
CA LEU A 196 11.91 10.43 -19.53
C LEU A 196 11.09 11.61 -18.97
N SER A 197 9.89 11.79 -19.52
CA SER A 197 8.88 12.68 -18.92
C SER A 197 8.37 12.12 -17.59
N GLY A 198 7.94 12.99 -16.67
CA GLY A 198 7.35 12.57 -15.40
C GLY A 198 6.23 11.52 -15.53
N PRO A 199 5.21 11.73 -16.38
CA PRO A 199 4.16 10.74 -16.61
C PRO A 199 4.69 9.40 -17.16
N THR A 200 5.65 9.44 -18.10
CA THR A 200 6.25 8.21 -18.66
C THR A 200 7.04 7.44 -17.60
N LEU A 201 7.81 8.16 -16.77
CA LEU A 201 8.56 7.59 -15.66
C LEU A 201 7.63 6.88 -14.67
N LEU A 202 6.58 7.57 -14.20
CA LEU A 202 5.62 7.00 -13.26
C LEU A 202 4.90 5.78 -13.85
N HIS A 203 4.51 5.84 -15.13
CA HIS A 203 3.88 4.73 -15.82
C HIS A 203 4.79 3.49 -15.91
N ARG A 204 6.06 3.67 -16.28
CA ARG A 204 7.04 2.57 -16.35
C ARG A 204 7.28 1.93 -14.98
N VAL A 205 7.43 2.75 -13.94
CA VAL A 205 7.65 2.27 -12.57
C VAL A 205 6.42 1.53 -12.04
N ALA A 206 5.22 2.02 -12.33
CA ALA A 206 3.98 1.35 -11.97
C ALA A 206 3.84 0.00 -12.68
N GLY A 207 4.17 -0.07 -13.97
CA GLY A 207 4.20 -1.32 -14.74
C GLY A 207 5.17 -2.34 -14.13
N LEU A 208 6.40 -1.92 -13.86
CA LEU A 208 7.41 -2.80 -13.24
C LEU A 208 6.99 -3.26 -11.84
N ALA A 209 6.42 -2.38 -11.01
CA ALA A 209 5.89 -2.75 -9.71
C ALA A 209 4.77 -3.80 -9.83
N GLY A 210 3.85 -3.62 -10.78
CA GLY A 210 2.81 -4.59 -11.08
C GLY A 210 3.38 -5.95 -11.50
N ASP A 211 4.37 -5.97 -12.39
CA ASP A 211 5.03 -7.21 -12.83
C ASP A 211 5.69 -7.94 -11.66
N MET A 212 6.37 -7.21 -10.77
CA MET A 212 7.00 -7.79 -9.58
C MET A 212 5.97 -8.31 -8.56
N LEU A 213 4.79 -7.71 -8.48
CA LEU A 213 3.71 -8.22 -7.63
C LEU A 213 3.15 -9.54 -8.15
N GLU A 214 3.00 -9.69 -9.47
CA GLU A 214 2.50 -10.92 -10.10
C GLU A 214 3.52 -12.05 -10.09
N ARG A 215 4.78 -11.74 -10.43
CA ARG A 215 5.82 -12.76 -10.62
C ARG A 215 6.63 -13.03 -9.35
N GLY A 216 6.53 -12.15 -8.35
CA GLY A 216 7.38 -12.13 -7.16
C GLY A 216 8.78 -11.59 -7.47
N ASP A 217 9.73 -11.88 -6.58
CA ASP A 217 11.14 -11.45 -6.68
C ASP A 217 11.97 -12.24 -7.71
N ARG A 218 11.36 -12.61 -8.83
CA ARG A 218 11.98 -13.46 -9.86
C ARG A 218 12.78 -12.67 -10.89
N ILE A 219 13.12 -11.42 -10.61
CA ILE A 219 13.94 -10.59 -11.49
C ILE A 219 15.40 -10.80 -11.09
N GLU A 220 16.18 -11.47 -11.95
CA GLU A 220 17.60 -11.67 -11.77
C GLU A 220 18.41 -10.47 -12.27
N ASP A 221 19.65 -10.34 -11.80
CA ASP A 221 20.57 -9.31 -12.29
C ASP A 221 20.80 -9.52 -13.80
N GLY A 222 20.42 -8.53 -14.61
CA GLY A 222 20.52 -8.60 -16.09
C GLY A 222 19.22 -8.94 -16.83
N ASP A 223 18.11 -9.16 -16.12
CA ASP A 223 16.80 -9.34 -16.75
C ASP A 223 16.33 -8.07 -17.47
N THR A 224 15.57 -8.27 -18.55
CA THR A 224 14.92 -7.23 -19.36
C THR A 224 13.40 -7.45 -19.30
N SER A 225 12.65 -6.48 -18.77
CA SER A 225 11.17 -6.50 -18.81
C SER A 225 10.69 -5.68 -20.01
N GLU A 226 9.54 -6.04 -20.61
CA GLU A 226 8.87 -5.25 -21.64
C GLU A 226 8.55 -3.81 -21.18
N ALA A 227 8.41 -3.56 -19.87
CA ALA A 227 8.33 -2.21 -19.29
C ALA A 227 9.62 -1.37 -19.49
N SER A 228 10.68 -2.00 -19.98
CA SER A 228 12.06 -1.48 -20.08
C SER A 228 12.52 -1.25 -21.51
N GLU A 229 11.70 -1.49 -22.54
CA GLU A 229 12.15 -1.35 -23.94
C GLU A 229 11.84 0.02 -24.58
N PRO A 230 12.63 0.47 -25.58
CA PRO A 230 13.46 -0.32 -26.50
C PRO A 230 14.99 -0.23 -26.34
N GLU A 231 15.53 0.19 -25.20
CA GLU A 231 16.97 0.05 -24.95
C GLU A 231 17.20 -0.87 -23.76
N GLN A 232 18.20 -1.75 -23.86
CA GLN A 232 18.63 -2.69 -22.82
C GLN A 232 18.99 -1.96 -21.52
N ILE A 233 17.99 -1.58 -20.74
CA ILE A 233 18.20 -0.97 -19.44
C ILE A 233 18.51 -2.08 -18.46
N SER A 234 19.78 -2.14 -18.02
CA SER A 234 20.22 -3.16 -17.07
C SER A 234 19.51 -2.99 -15.72
N MET A 235 19.03 -4.10 -15.17
CA MET A 235 18.51 -4.16 -13.81
C MET A 235 19.54 -4.79 -12.87
N LYS A 236 19.76 -4.18 -11.70
CA LYS A 236 20.74 -4.67 -10.73
C LYS A 236 20.22 -4.55 -9.30
N HIS A 237 20.45 -5.57 -8.49
CA HIS A 237 20.23 -5.51 -7.05
C HIS A 237 21.24 -4.60 -6.36
N ARG A 238 20.76 -3.62 -5.60
CA ARG A 238 21.60 -2.62 -4.90
C ARG A 238 21.01 -2.25 -3.54
N ILE A 239 21.80 -1.53 -2.76
CA ILE A 239 21.29 -0.74 -1.63
C ILE A 239 21.11 0.68 -2.14
N SER A 240 19.93 1.26 -1.96
CA SER A 240 19.65 2.63 -2.36
C SER A 240 20.53 3.61 -1.60
N HIS A 241 21.10 4.58 -2.30
CA HIS A 241 21.80 5.70 -1.66
C HIS A 241 20.82 6.73 -1.07
N LEU A 242 19.54 6.69 -1.47
CA LEU A 242 18.52 7.64 -1.05
C LEU A 242 17.94 7.28 0.33
N ASN A 243 17.65 6.00 0.56
CA ASN A 243 16.98 5.56 1.79
C ASN A 243 17.61 4.32 2.46
N GLY A 244 18.72 3.78 1.93
CA GLY A 244 19.39 2.60 2.47
C GLY A 244 18.63 1.28 2.32
N ALA A 245 17.50 1.25 1.60
CA ALA A 245 16.72 0.04 1.38
C ALA A 245 17.32 -0.83 0.26
N PRO A 246 17.12 -2.17 0.30
CA PRO A 246 17.34 -3.02 -0.86
C PRO A 246 16.45 -2.60 -2.02
N VAL A 247 17.06 -2.37 -3.19
CA VAL A 247 16.38 -1.96 -4.42
C VAL A 247 16.72 -2.85 -5.60
N LEU A 248 15.78 -2.98 -6.52
CA LEU A 248 16.05 -3.25 -7.92
C LEU A 248 16.33 -1.90 -8.60
N ARG A 249 17.60 -1.62 -8.89
CA ARG A 249 17.98 -0.41 -9.63
C ARG A 249 17.82 -0.65 -11.12
N VAL A 250 17.13 0.27 -11.80
CA VAL A 250 16.89 0.24 -13.24
C VAL A 250 17.51 1.49 -13.85
N GLY A 251 18.49 1.31 -14.75
CA GLY A 251 19.20 2.40 -15.40
C GLY A 251 20.63 2.62 -14.88
N SER A 252 21.19 3.79 -15.19
CA SER A 252 22.58 4.14 -14.89
C SER A 252 22.82 4.35 -13.40
N ASP A 253 24.02 4.04 -12.92
CA ASP A 253 24.42 4.35 -11.54
C ASP A 253 24.37 5.88 -11.32
N PRO A 254 23.89 6.35 -10.15
CA PRO A 254 23.85 7.77 -9.86
C PRO A 254 25.26 8.34 -9.97
N THR A 255 25.41 9.41 -10.74
CA THR A 255 26.65 10.18 -10.76
C THR A 255 26.88 10.65 -9.31
N PRO A 256 28.06 10.42 -8.71
CA PRO A 256 28.30 10.88 -7.35
C PRO A 256 27.99 12.38 -7.28
N MET A 257 27.10 12.79 -6.37
CA MET A 257 26.88 14.20 -6.09
C MET A 257 28.23 14.79 -5.67
N ASP A 258 28.77 15.67 -6.52
CA ASP A 258 29.94 16.46 -6.16
C ASP A 258 29.59 17.19 -4.86
N ARG A 259 30.32 16.85 -3.79
CA ARG A 259 30.24 17.59 -2.53
C ARG A 259 30.92 18.94 -2.76
N GLY A 260 30.16 19.89 -3.30
CA GLY A 260 30.49 21.32 -3.31
C GLY A 260 30.22 21.94 -1.95
#